data_AF-W7T5M7-F1
#
_entry.id   AF-W7T5M7-F1
#
_cell.length_a   1.000
_cell.length_b   1.000
_cell.length_c   1.000
_cell.angle_alpha   90.00
_cell.angle_beta   90.00
_cell.angle_gamma   90.00
#
_symmetry.space_group_name_H-M   'P 1'
#
loop_
_entity.id
_entity.type
_entity.pdbx_description
1 polymer ?
#
loop_
_entity_poly.entity_id
_entity_poly.type
_entity_poly.pdbx_seq_one_letter_code
_entity_poly.pdbx_strand_id
1 'polypeptide(L)'
;CDSTWFIGECKFYDGPKVVADALDQLLDYLTWRDTKAALLLFVRDSDVTTVTAKAVQKIKEHPNYKRDGALQTEERVDFVLHASGDEAREIRLALLPVLVGGTKRRMS
;
A
#
# COMPACT_ATOMS: atom_id res chain seq x y z
N CYS A 1 7.54 8.28 -26.13
CA CYS A 1 7.97 7.48 -24.96
C CYS A 1 7.16 7.91 -23.77
N ASP A 2 6.11 7.17 -23.43
CA ASP A 2 5.32 7.43 -22.22
C ASP A 2 6.08 6.87 -21.01
N SER A 3 6.78 7.75 -20.30
CA SER A 3 7.29 7.44 -18.97
C SER A 3 6.09 7.37 -18.02
N THR A 4 5.55 6.17 -17.85
CA THR A 4 4.61 5.91 -16.75
C THR A 4 5.44 5.92 -15.47
N TRP A 5 5.27 6.98 -14.66
CA TRP A 5 5.94 7.07 -13.37
C TRP A 5 5.19 6.18 -12.37
N PHE A 6 5.97 5.52 -11.53
CA PHE A 6 5.47 4.65 -10.48
C PHE A 6 5.82 5.29 -9.15
N ILE A 7 4.80 5.50 -8.31
CA ILE A 7 5.00 6.07 -6.98
C ILE A 7 4.98 4.92 -5.97
N GLY A 8 6.09 4.75 -5.26
CA GLY A 8 6.19 3.82 -4.15
C GLY A 8 6.19 4.60 -2.84
N GLU A 9 5.30 4.23 -1.93
CA GLU A 9 5.34 4.67 -0.53
C GLU A 9 5.82 3.52 0.35
N CYS A 10 6.65 3.84 1.34
CA CYS A 10 7.27 2.87 2.22
C CYS A 10 6.95 3.24 3.67
N LYS A 11 6.27 2.35 4.41
CA LYS A 11 5.95 2.59 5.82
C LYS A 11 6.34 1.40 6.69
N PHE A 12 6.82 1.67 7.91
CA PHE A 12 6.81 0.66 8.96
C PHE A 12 5.41 0.60 9.56
N TYR A 13 4.85 -0.61 9.67
CA TYR A 13 3.56 -0.78 10.30
C TYR A 13 3.64 -0.47 11.80
N ASP A 14 2.77 0.44 12.24
CA ASP A 14 2.57 0.80 13.66
C ASP A 14 1.06 0.91 13.97
N GLY A 15 0.27 0.12 13.26
CA GLY A 15 -1.20 0.10 13.36
C GLY A 15 -1.93 0.57 12.08
N PRO A 16 -3.26 0.38 12.03
CA PRO A 16 -4.05 0.61 10.81
C PRO A 16 -4.03 2.05 10.30
N LYS A 17 -3.87 3.05 11.18
CA LYS A 17 -3.81 4.46 10.79
C LYS A 17 -2.67 4.75 9.80
N VAL A 18 -1.52 4.09 9.96
CA VAL A 18 -0.37 4.24 9.05
C VAL A 18 -0.75 3.89 7.61
N VAL A 19 -1.63 2.91 7.41
CA VAL A 19 -2.10 2.49 6.08
C VAL A 19 -3.02 3.54 5.48
N ALA A 20 -3.97 4.06 6.27
CA ALA A 20 -4.87 5.13 5.81
C ALA A 20 -4.08 6.40 5.41
N ASP A 21 -3.19 6.86 6.29
CA ASP A 21 -2.38 8.05 6.03
C ASP A 21 -1.47 7.87 4.80
N ALA A 22 -0.97 6.65 4.55
CA ALA A 22 -0.18 6.35 3.36
C ALA A 22 -1.02 6.35 2.07
N LEU A 23 -2.29 5.91 2.13
CA LEU A 23 -3.22 5.99 1.00
C LEU A 23 -3.54 7.44 0.66
N ASP A 24 -3.90 8.25 1.66
CA ASP A 24 -4.16 9.69 1.48
C ASP A 24 -2.94 10.36 0.82
N GLN A 25 -1.75 10.10 1.35
CA GLN A 25 -0.50 10.62 0.80
C GLN A 25 -0.28 10.18 -0.66
N LEU A 26 -0.46 8.89 -0.97
CA LEU A 26 -0.32 8.39 -2.34
C LEU A 26 -1.32 9.05 -3.30
N LEU A 27 -2.59 9.15 -2.90
CA LEU A 27 -3.66 9.70 -3.73
C LEU A 27 -3.52 11.20 -3.96
N ASP A 28 -2.96 11.94 -3.00
CA ASP A 28 -2.66 13.37 -3.14
C ASP A 28 -1.49 13.65 -4.12
N TYR A 29 -0.49 12.76 -4.15
CA TYR A 29 0.66 12.91 -5.05
C TYR A 29 0.43 12.44 -6.48
N LEU A 30 -0.51 11.50 -6.68
CA LEU A 30 -0.75 10.91 -7.99
C LEU A 30 -1.36 11.94 -8.93
N THR A 31 -0.52 12.47 -9.81
CA THR A 31 -0.92 13.44 -10.82
C THR A 31 -1.75 12.78 -11.91
N TRP A 32 -2.30 13.59 -12.82
CA TRP A 32 -3.07 13.12 -13.97
C TRP A 32 -2.30 12.19 -14.94
N ARG A 33 -1.00 11.90 -14.73
CA ARG A 33 -0.26 10.89 -15.52
C ARG A 33 -0.05 9.55 -14.82
N ASP A 34 -0.20 9.50 -13.50
CA ASP A 34 0.21 8.33 -12.73
C ASP A 34 -1.00 7.42 -12.47
N THR A 35 -0.87 6.13 -12.78
CA THR A 35 -1.96 5.13 -12.69
C THR A 35 -1.54 3.88 -11.93
N LYS A 36 -0.30 3.85 -11.41
CA LYS A 36 0.29 2.70 -10.71
C LYS A 36 1.04 3.17 -9.48
N ALA A 37 0.73 2.57 -8.34
CA ALA A 37 1.38 2.82 -7.07
C ALA A 37 1.71 1.51 -6.35
N ALA A 38 2.65 1.56 -5.41
CA ALA A 38 2.80 0.51 -4.41
C ALA A 38 2.96 1.08 -3.01
N LEU A 39 2.46 0.31 -2.05
CA LEU A 39 2.69 0.50 -0.63
C LEU A 39 3.53 -0.68 -0.13
N LEU A 40 4.80 -0.41 0.15
CA LEU A 40 5.68 -1.36 0.85
C LEU A 40 5.46 -1.19 2.34
N LEU A 41 4.88 -2.21 2.97
CA LEU A 41 4.54 -2.19 4.39
C LEU A 41 5.51 -3.09 5.16
N PHE A 42 6.48 -2.46 5.82
CA PHE A 42 7.49 -3.15 6.61
C PHE A 42 6.92 -3.59 7.97
N VAL A 43 6.99 -4.89 8.25
CA VAL A 43 6.50 -5.49 9.50
C VAL A 43 7.70 -6.00 10.29
N ARG A 44 7.83 -5.61 11.57
CA ARG A 44 8.97 -5.98 12.44
C ARG A 44 8.73 -7.24 13.27
N ASP A 45 7.48 -7.69 13.35
CA ASP A 45 7.06 -8.84 14.15
C ASP A 45 6.82 -10.07 13.26
N SER A 46 6.90 -11.24 13.86
CA SER A 46 6.54 -12.55 13.32
C SER A 46 5.10 -12.69 12.83
N ASP A 47 4.19 -11.76 13.15
CA ASP A 47 2.78 -11.82 12.70
C ASP A 47 2.49 -10.95 11.47
N VAL A 48 3.24 -11.19 10.38
CA VAL A 48 3.01 -10.52 9.09
C VAL A 48 1.62 -10.81 8.54
N THR A 49 1.08 -12.01 8.76
CA THR A 49 -0.24 -12.41 8.24
C THR A 49 -1.37 -11.57 8.85
N THR A 50 -1.39 -11.39 10.18
CA THR A 50 -2.40 -10.54 10.82
C THR A 50 -2.25 -9.07 10.42
N VAL A 51 -1.02 -8.59 10.29
CA VAL A 51 -0.76 -7.21 9.85
C VAL A 51 -1.24 -7.00 8.41
N THR A 52 -0.95 -7.93 7.50
CA THR A 52 -1.43 -7.91 6.13
C THR A 52 -2.95 -7.91 6.09
N ALA A 53 -3.63 -8.79 6.84
CA ALA A 53 -5.09 -8.82 6.90
C ALA A 53 -5.70 -7.48 7.36
N LYS A 54 -5.11 -6.85 8.40
CA LYS A 54 -5.53 -5.53 8.88
C LYS A 54 -5.29 -4.43 7.83
N ALA A 55 -4.17 -4.47 7.13
CA ALA A 55 -3.86 -3.52 6.07
C ALA A 55 -4.82 -3.66 4.88
N VAL A 56 -5.11 -4.89 4.45
CA VAL A 56 -6.10 -5.20 3.41
C VAL A 56 -7.47 -4.65 3.80
N GLN A 57 -7.93 -4.94 5.01
CA GLN A 57 -9.21 -4.40 5.50
C GLN A 57 -9.21 -2.87 5.45
N LYS A 58 -8.14 -2.22 5.92
CA LYS A 58 -8.06 -0.76 5.94
C LYS A 58 -8.08 -0.14 4.54
N ILE A 59 -7.45 -0.79 3.56
CA ILE A 59 -7.51 -0.34 2.15
C ILE A 59 -8.95 -0.46 1.62
N LYS A 60 -9.64 -1.57 1.90
CA LYS A 60 -11.03 -1.78 1.44
C LYS A 60 -12.03 -0.81 2.07
N GLU A 61 -11.75 -0.33 3.28
CA GLU A 61 -12.54 0.70 3.96
C GLU A 61 -12.30 2.12 3.41
N HIS A 62 -11.24 2.33 2.62
CA HIS A 62 -10.89 3.65 2.11
C HIS A 62 -11.98 4.15 1.13
N PRO A 63 -12.41 5.41 1.19
CA PRO A 63 -13.46 5.93 0.30
C PRO A 63 -13.12 5.78 -1.18
N ASN A 64 -11.83 5.86 -1.52
CA ASN A 64 -11.36 5.69 -2.89
C ASN A 64 -11.28 4.24 -3.38
N TYR A 65 -11.52 3.24 -2.53
CA TYR A 65 -11.47 1.84 -2.95
C TYR A 65 -12.62 1.50 -3.89
N LYS A 66 -12.30 0.82 -5.00
CA LYS A 66 -13.31 0.32 -5.95
C LYS A 66 -13.47 -1.19 -5.88
N ARG A 67 -12.36 -1.92 -5.97
CA ARG A 67 -12.35 -3.40 -6.07
C ARG A 67 -10.98 -3.99 -5.83
N ASP A 68 -10.97 -5.30 -5.59
CA ASP A 68 -9.77 -6.12 -5.60
C ASP A 68 -9.10 -6.14 -6.99
N GLY A 69 -7.77 -6.20 -6.99
CA GLY A 69 -6.95 -6.33 -8.17
C GLY A 69 -6.63 -7.79 -8.52
N ALA A 70 -5.69 -7.98 -9.45
CA ALA A 70 -5.43 -9.29 -10.06
C ALA A 70 -4.74 -10.31 -9.13
N LEU A 71 -3.92 -9.86 -8.18
CA LEU A 71 -3.16 -10.73 -7.27
C LEU A 71 -3.63 -10.55 -5.84
N GLN A 72 -3.90 -11.66 -5.15
CA GLN A 72 -4.33 -11.71 -3.75
C GLN A 72 -3.56 -12.81 -3.02
N THR A 73 -2.24 -12.64 -2.88
CA THR A 73 -1.34 -13.60 -2.22
C THR A 73 -0.79 -13.02 -0.91
N GLU A 74 -0.05 -13.83 -0.14
CA GLU A 74 0.56 -13.37 1.12
C GLU A 74 1.66 -12.32 0.90
N GLU A 75 2.36 -12.39 -0.24
CA GLU A 75 3.47 -11.50 -0.60
C GLU A 75 3.01 -10.25 -1.35
N ARG A 76 1.82 -10.29 -1.95
CA ARG A 76 1.29 -9.19 -2.74
C ARG A 76 -0.23 -9.22 -2.82
N VAL A 77 -0.82 -8.06 -2.50
CA VAL A 77 -2.26 -7.84 -2.63
C VAL A 77 -2.51 -6.62 -3.50
N ASP A 78 -3.19 -6.81 -4.63
CA ASP A 78 -3.49 -5.74 -5.58
C ASP A 78 -4.88 -5.15 -5.33
N PHE A 79 -5.02 -3.86 -5.58
CA PHE A 79 -6.28 -3.12 -5.46
C PHE A 79 -6.45 -2.16 -6.62
N VAL A 80 -7.71 -1.82 -6.90
CA VAL A 80 -8.07 -0.69 -7.75
C VAL A 80 -8.75 0.36 -6.90
N LEU A 81 -8.15 1.55 -6.88
CA LEU A 81 -8.69 2.76 -6.27
C LEU A 81 -9.06 3.76 -7.37
N HIS A 82 -9.77 4.82 -7.01
CA HIS A 82 -9.92 6.00 -7.87
C HIS A 82 -9.16 7.21 -7.33
N ALA A 83 -8.81 8.14 -8.21
CA ALA A 83 -8.18 9.38 -7.79
C ALA A 83 -9.13 10.28 -6.99
N SER A 84 -8.56 11.10 -6.11
CA SER A 84 -9.31 12.14 -5.41
C SER A 84 -9.81 13.19 -6.42
N GLY A 85 -11.13 13.42 -6.46
CA GLY A 85 -11.75 14.38 -7.38
C GLY A 85 -12.00 13.88 -8.81
N ASP A 86 -11.58 12.66 -9.18
CA ASP A 86 -11.90 12.02 -10.45
C ASP A 86 -12.13 10.51 -10.24
N GLU A 87 -13.40 10.14 -10.04
CA GLU A 87 -13.80 8.75 -9.82
C GLU A 87 -13.62 7.87 -11.06
N ALA A 88 -13.60 8.43 -12.27
CA ALA A 88 -13.41 7.63 -13.48
C ALA A 88 -11.95 7.16 -13.62
N ARG A 89 -11.02 7.93 -13.06
CA ARG A 89 -9.59 7.65 -13.09
C ARG A 89 -9.22 6.56 -12.09
N GLU A 90 -8.81 5.42 -12.61
CA GLU A 90 -8.35 4.29 -11.79
C GLU A 90 -6.85 4.34 -11.48
N ILE A 91 -6.53 3.99 -10.23
CA ILE A 91 -5.18 3.83 -9.70
C ILE A 91 -5.02 2.37 -9.28
N ARG A 92 -4.00 1.71 -9.83
CA ARG A 92 -3.64 0.34 -9.45
C ARG A 92 -2.63 0.40 -8.31
N LEU A 93 -3.02 -0.08 -7.14
CA LEU A 93 -2.16 -0.16 -5.96
C LEU A 93 -1.73 -1.60 -5.73
N ALA A 94 -0.43 -1.81 -5.52
CA ALA A 94 0.10 -3.06 -4.97
C ALA A 94 0.50 -2.88 -3.50
N LEU A 95 -0.12 -3.61 -2.59
CA LEU A 95 0.35 -3.76 -1.22
C LEU A 95 1.40 -4.88 -1.19
N LEU A 96 2.58 -4.56 -0.66
CA LEU A 96 3.71 -5.48 -0.53
C LEU A 96 4.12 -5.55 0.96
N PRO A 97 3.64 -6.55 1.72
CA PRO A 97 4.10 -6.79 3.07
C PRO A 97 5.55 -7.26 3.05
N VAL A 98 6.42 -6.61 3.83
CA VAL A 98 7.84 -6.97 3.90
C VAL A 98 8.21 -7.24 5.35
N LEU A 99 8.50 -8.51 5.66
CA LEU A 99 9.01 -8.89 6.97
C LEU A 99 10.46 -8.39 7.13
N VAL A 100 10.69 -7.54 8.13
CA VAL A 100 12.03 -7.04 8.46
C VAL A 100 12.51 -7.78 9.70
N GLY A 101 13.38 -8.77 9.48
CA GLY A 101 14.03 -9.51 10.56
C GLY A 101 14.85 -8.57 11.46
N GLY A 102 14.67 -8.68 12.78
CA GLY A 102 15.42 -7.89 13.74
C GLY A 102 16.92 -8.11 13.58
N THR A 103 17.66 -7.07 13.19
CA THR A 103 19.10 -7.06 13.42
C THR A 103 19.29 -7.10 14.92
N LYS A 104 19.73 -8.24 15.45
CA LYS A 104 20.24 -8.32 16.83
C LYS A 104 21.34 -7.27 16.91
N ARG A 105 21.10 -6.12 17.56
CA ARG A 105 22.18 -5.19 17.89
C ARG A 105 23.15 -6.03 18.72
N ARG A 106 24.35 -6.31 18.17
CA ARG A 106 25.49 -6.62 19.03
C ARG A 106 25.73 -5.36 19.83
N MET A 107 25.16 -5.30 21.02
CA MET A 107 25.70 -4.44 22.06
C MET A 107 27.07 -5.02 22.42
N SER A 108 28.06 -4.14 22.33
CA SER A 108 29.46 -4.30 22.72
C SER A 108 29.61 -4.94 24.10
#